data_AF-R7PEK5-F1
#
_entry.id   AF-R7PEK5-F1
#
_cell.length_a   1.000
_cell.length_b   1.000
_cell.length_c   1.000
_cell.angle_alpha   90.00
_cell.angle_beta   90.00
_cell.angle_gamma   90.00
#
_symmetry.space_group_name_H-M   'P 1'
#
loop_
_entity.id
_entity.type
_entity.pdbx_description
1 polymer ?
#
loop_
_entity_poly.entity_id
_entity_poly.type
_entity_poly.pdbx_seq_one_letter_code
_entity_poly.pdbx_strand_id
1 'polypeptide(L)'
;MNRTFSIFTLALLLAMPSWGVRPRKIWSTLIQTDGTSINVSKLPINNRQYGYTTSDGWALQYNREGALCYLMLQGDSIVTSQIAHDASSRDTAEKQWLNSGKALSWSQYYNLKAAQSAKEANSNRYVQARSANSVGMGTYKQSAGGMVSSIGAPQIPVIMVEFTDKKFQPFTTVEGVNRLFNEEGYTDNYGTTGSIRDYFADNSDGLFTPHFGILGKVCLPNTYAYYGADKNGEIDYNCYRIVQDALDQAVAQNLDLSPYASTTGEIPLLAIYYAGMGEHVADNSAASEDLIWAHYQSLGNSSASVEQNGRTFVVHSYLVGDEAWPAYTTESDSDTLQLVPSGNAVFIHEFCHSLGLPDFYNTTGDEQVNGMLYWSIMDSGEWWENGYLPVGMTAYEKNYLGWLEITDLPANQAKTCRLDIISNRQATAPRAYRIVNPIEEKEYYILENRQPSRWYPQELGVGMLITHVDYSSYNWNYNIVNNTHTRERMNFIPADNSAGPLYDSKNFTLKDFQGDLYPGITGNTEFSNQSTPSNTTYFYYQGASIPSIYNIANEDGIITFSYIEPNVGISDTYIHSSDNETVKITTIDGKYVGQMKQAEITNKLSKGIYIITGKEHSEKIIIE
;
A
#
# COMPACT_ATOMS: atom_id res chain seq x y z
N MET A 1 -25.72 -52.30 -24.70
CA MET A 1 -25.29 -51.91 -23.35
C MET A 1 -23.91 -51.30 -23.45
N ASN A 2 -23.79 -49.98 -23.52
CA ASN A 2 -22.54 -49.27 -23.25
C ASN A 2 -22.92 -48.02 -22.46
N ARG A 3 -22.65 -48.06 -21.16
CA ARG A 3 -22.93 -46.98 -20.21
C ARG A 3 -21.73 -46.04 -20.23
N THR A 4 -21.92 -44.83 -20.77
CA THR A 4 -21.04 -43.69 -20.52
C THR A 4 -21.28 -43.23 -19.08
N PHE A 5 -20.27 -43.38 -18.23
CA PHE A 5 -20.23 -42.82 -16.89
C PHE A 5 -19.80 -41.35 -17.00
N SER A 6 -20.75 -40.42 -16.87
CA SER A 6 -20.43 -39.02 -16.60
C SER A 6 -20.11 -38.90 -15.11
N ILE A 7 -18.83 -38.70 -14.78
CA ILE A 7 -18.39 -38.39 -13.42
C ILE A 7 -18.55 -36.87 -13.24
N PHE A 8 -19.68 -36.45 -12.66
CA PHE A 8 -19.80 -35.12 -12.07
C PHE A 8 -19.05 -35.16 -10.73
N THR A 9 -17.81 -34.69 -10.73
CA THR A 9 -17.06 -34.46 -9.49
C THR A 9 -17.64 -33.19 -8.86
N LEU A 10 -18.58 -33.35 -7.93
CA LEU A 10 -19.09 -32.26 -7.10
C LEU A 10 -17.96 -31.87 -6.12
N ALA A 11 -17.09 -30.95 -6.52
CA ALA A 11 -16.12 -30.36 -5.63
C ALA A 11 -16.88 -29.51 -4.59
N LEU A 12 -16.89 -29.94 -3.34
CA LEU A 12 -17.29 -29.07 -2.24
C LEU A 12 -16.25 -27.95 -2.14
N LEU A 13 -16.59 -26.78 -2.68
CA LEU A 13 -15.86 -25.54 -2.49
C LEU A 13 -16.00 -25.14 -1.02
N LEU A 14 -14.99 -25.45 -0.21
CA LEU A 14 -14.81 -24.77 1.06
C LEU A 14 -14.26 -23.38 0.71
N ALA A 15 -15.09 -22.35 0.94
CA ALA A 15 -14.70 -20.96 0.75
C ALA A 15 -13.56 -20.62 1.70
N MET A 16 -12.43 -20.18 1.14
CA MET A 16 -11.49 -19.37 1.91
C MET A 16 -12.00 -17.92 1.90
N PRO A 17 -11.76 -17.11 2.94
CA PRO A 17 -12.12 -15.70 2.94
C PRO A 17 -11.29 -14.92 1.90
N SER A 18 -11.93 -13.95 1.24
CA SER A 18 -11.30 -13.00 0.30
C SER A 18 -10.65 -11.80 1.00
N TRP A 19 -9.97 -10.91 0.28
CA TRP A 19 -9.15 -9.83 0.85
C TRP A 19 -9.48 -8.52 0.17
N GLY A 20 -10.19 -7.62 0.84
CA GLY A 20 -10.55 -6.33 0.27
C GLY A 20 -9.89 -5.15 0.96
N VAL A 21 -9.76 -4.05 0.21
CA VAL A 21 -9.38 -2.72 0.72
C VAL A 21 -10.16 -2.31 1.97
N ARG A 22 -9.59 -1.47 2.82
CA ARG A 22 -10.33 -0.88 3.96
C ARG A 22 -11.52 -0.05 3.47
N PRO A 23 -12.63 0.07 4.24
CA PRO A 23 -13.70 0.98 3.86
C PRO A 23 -13.17 2.41 3.88
N ARG A 24 -13.65 3.23 2.96
CA ARG A 24 -13.44 4.68 3.05
C ARG A 24 -14.10 5.20 4.33
N LYS A 25 -13.37 5.99 5.11
CA LYS A 25 -13.86 6.54 6.39
C LYS A 25 -14.76 7.77 6.18
N ILE A 26 -15.95 7.54 5.64
CA ILE A 26 -16.92 8.62 5.43
C ILE A 26 -17.91 8.75 6.60
N TRP A 27 -18.28 9.99 6.92
CA TRP A 27 -19.42 10.30 7.79
C TRP A 27 -20.68 10.41 6.94
N SER A 28 -21.71 9.63 7.29
CA SER A 28 -23.00 9.61 6.60
C SER A 28 -24.12 9.92 7.58
N THR A 29 -25.01 10.83 7.19
CA THR A 29 -26.27 11.08 7.91
C THR A 29 -27.36 10.17 7.35
N LEU A 30 -27.90 9.30 8.18
CA LEU A 30 -28.86 8.27 7.81
C LEU A 30 -30.19 8.50 8.53
N ILE A 31 -31.30 8.20 7.86
CA ILE A 31 -32.63 8.17 8.48
C ILE A 31 -32.86 6.80 9.09
N GLN A 32 -33.11 6.75 10.39
CA GLN A 32 -33.43 5.54 11.16
C GLN A 32 -34.88 5.10 10.92
N THR A 33 -35.18 3.85 11.28
CA THR A 33 -36.52 3.25 11.10
C THR A 33 -37.61 3.92 11.94
N ASP A 34 -37.25 4.66 12.98
CA ASP A 34 -38.16 5.48 13.79
C ASP A 34 -38.35 6.91 13.26
N GLY A 35 -37.74 7.24 12.12
CA GLY A 35 -37.83 8.54 11.45
C GLY A 35 -36.84 9.59 11.95
N THR A 36 -35.98 9.27 12.92
CA THR A 36 -34.91 10.16 13.37
C THR A 36 -33.70 10.08 12.44
N SER A 37 -32.77 11.06 12.54
CA SER A 37 -31.49 11.01 11.83
C SER A 37 -30.34 10.69 12.76
N ILE A 38 -29.32 10.00 12.25
CA ILE A 38 -28.06 9.74 12.94
C ILE A 38 -26.88 9.91 11.98
N ASN A 39 -25.79 10.51 12.46
CA ASN A 39 -24.54 10.64 11.73
C ASN A 39 -23.52 9.59 12.19
N VAL A 40 -23.09 8.74 11.27
CA VAL A 40 -22.22 7.59 11.58
C VAL A 40 -21.08 7.42 10.58
N SER A 41 -20.01 6.77 11.04
CA SER A 41 -18.91 6.29 10.19
C SER A 41 -18.81 4.77 10.28
N LYS A 42 -18.65 4.08 9.15
CA LYS A 42 -18.18 2.70 9.09
C LYS A 42 -16.69 2.70 9.45
N LEU A 43 -16.28 1.80 10.34
CA LEU A 43 -14.90 1.64 10.77
C LEU A 43 -14.49 0.16 10.67
N PRO A 44 -13.26 -0.13 10.22
CA PRO A 44 -12.80 -1.50 10.09
C PRO A 44 -12.49 -2.11 11.47
N ILE A 45 -12.88 -3.37 11.63
CA ILE A 45 -12.42 -4.30 12.66
C ILE A 45 -11.34 -5.22 12.06
N ASN A 46 -11.41 -5.51 10.77
CA ASN A 46 -10.36 -6.14 9.95
C ASN A 46 -10.72 -5.95 8.48
N ASN A 47 -9.95 -6.50 7.53
CA ASN A 47 -10.20 -6.37 6.09
C ASN A 47 -11.58 -6.87 5.62
N ARG A 48 -12.31 -7.62 6.46
CA ARG A 48 -13.67 -8.08 6.13
C ARG A 48 -14.65 -8.05 7.29
N GLN A 49 -14.40 -7.21 8.29
CA GLN A 49 -15.36 -6.97 9.36
C GLN A 49 -15.30 -5.50 9.69
N TYR A 50 -16.46 -4.92 9.87
CA TYR A 50 -16.61 -3.53 10.22
C TYR A 50 -17.71 -3.40 11.27
N GLY A 51 -17.77 -2.22 11.85
CA GLY A 51 -18.95 -1.78 12.57
C GLY A 51 -19.14 -0.29 12.33
N TYR A 52 -20.22 0.24 12.89
CA TYR A 52 -20.51 1.66 12.75
C TYR A 52 -20.23 2.36 14.07
N THR A 53 -19.84 3.63 14.00
CA THR A 53 -19.68 4.45 15.20
C THR A 53 -20.39 5.79 15.09
N THR A 54 -20.90 6.26 16.22
CA THR A 54 -21.38 7.63 16.37
C THR A 54 -20.21 8.62 16.45
N SER A 55 -20.49 9.91 16.23
CA SER A 55 -19.49 10.98 16.37
C SER A 55 -18.85 11.09 17.75
N ASP A 56 -19.49 10.55 18.78
CA ASP A 56 -19.01 10.51 20.17
C ASP A 56 -18.56 9.11 20.61
N GLY A 57 -18.35 8.18 19.68
CA GLY A 57 -17.55 6.97 19.90
C GLY A 57 -18.30 5.75 20.43
N TRP A 58 -19.62 5.66 20.26
CA TRP A 58 -20.40 4.45 20.57
C TRP A 58 -20.39 3.47 19.40
N ALA A 59 -20.34 2.17 19.69
CA ALA A 59 -20.38 1.12 18.67
C ALA A 59 -21.82 0.74 18.30
N LEU A 60 -22.07 0.60 17.01
CA LEU A 60 -23.38 0.35 16.42
C LEU A 60 -23.33 -0.81 15.42
N GLN A 61 -24.47 -1.50 15.26
CA GLN A 61 -24.70 -2.46 14.18
C GLN A 61 -26.17 -2.43 13.77
N TYR A 62 -26.45 -2.76 12.51
CA TYR A 62 -27.82 -2.95 12.05
C TYR A 62 -28.50 -4.13 12.76
N ASN A 63 -29.72 -3.91 13.22
CA ASN A 63 -30.62 -5.01 13.61
C ASN A 63 -31.31 -5.61 12.38
N ARG A 64 -32.15 -6.64 12.57
CA ARG A 64 -32.85 -7.33 11.47
C ARG A 64 -33.87 -6.45 10.75
N GLU A 65 -34.30 -5.38 11.40
CA GLU A 65 -35.24 -4.39 10.89
C GLU A 65 -34.54 -3.24 10.14
N GLY A 66 -33.20 -3.23 10.05
CA GLY A 66 -32.42 -2.19 9.36
C GLY A 66 -32.22 -0.91 10.18
N ALA A 67 -32.33 -0.96 11.49
CA ALA A 67 -32.02 0.15 12.40
C ALA A 67 -30.62 -0.01 12.99
N LEU A 68 -29.87 1.09 13.11
CA LEU A 68 -28.59 1.09 13.81
C LEU A 68 -28.85 1.15 15.31
N CYS A 69 -28.48 0.07 16.00
CA CYS A 69 -28.66 -0.06 17.43
C CYS A 69 -27.32 -0.01 18.16
N TYR A 70 -27.33 0.48 19.39
CA TYR A 70 -26.17 0.32 20.29
C TYR A 70 -25.86 -1.15 20.51
N LEU A 71 -24.58 -1.44 20.69
CA LEU A 71 -24.12 -2.77 21.03
C LEU A 71 -23.94 -2.92 22.55
N MET A 72 -24.27 -4.10 23.07
CA MET A 72 -24.04 -4.47 24.47
C MET A 72 -23.59 -5.93 24.59
N LEU A 73 -22.96 -6.26 25.71
CA LEU A 73 -22.67 -7.66 26.07
C LEU A 73 -23.87 -8.29 26.79
N GLN A 74 -24.28 -9.47 26.32
CA GLN A 74 -25.22 -10.36 26.98
C GLN A 74 -24.54 -11.72 27.19
N GLY A 75 -24.01 -11.95 28.39
CA GLY A 75 -23.07 -13.04 28.61
C GLY A 75 -21.80 -12.81 27.79
N ASP A 76 -21.38 -13.82 27.03
CA ASP A 76 -20.22 -13.75 26.13
C ASP A 76 -20.56 -13.29 24.70
N SER A 77 -21.84 -12.97 24.44
CA SER A 77 -22.31 -12.56 23.11
C SER A 77 -22.50 -11.05 23.02
N ILE A 78 -22.09 -10.47 21.89
CA ILE A 78 -22.42 -9.09 21.53
C ILE A 78 -23.77 -9.09 20.83
N VAL A 79 -24.69 -8.25 21.31
CA VAL A 79 -26.05 -8.14 20.76
C VAL A 79 -26.42 -6.67 20.54
N THR A 80 -27.32 -6.43 19.59
CA THR A 80 -27.97 -5.13 19.39
C THR A 80 -28.98 -4.85 20.51
N SER A 81 -29.08 -3.60 20.95
CA SER A 81 -30.04 -3.16 21.98
C SER A 81 -31.11 -2.21 21.42
N GLN A 82 -31.11 -0.94 21.84
CA GLN A 82 -32.03 0.11 21.41
C GLN A 82 -31.46 0.89 20.22
N ILE A 83 -32.36 1.47 19.42
CA ILE A 83 -32.00 2.36 18.30
C ILE A 83 -31.14 3.50 18.83
N ALA A 84 -30.07 3.81 18.10
CA ALA A 84 -29.15 4.86 18.44
C ALA A 84 -29.56 6.20 17.81
N HIS A 85 -29.27 7.28 18.53
CA HIS A 85 -29.46 8.64 18.04
C HIS A 85 -28.18 9.47 18.15
N ASP A 86 -28.10 10.53 17.34
CA ASP A 86 -27.06 11.55 17.48
C ASP A 86 -27.04 12.14 18.89
N ALA A 87 -25.85 12.47 19.39
CA ALA A 87 -25.66 12.93 20.77
C ALA A 87 -26.57 14.11 21.17
N SER A 88 -26.88 15.00 20.22
CA SER A 88 -27.80 16.12 20.41
C SER A 88 -29.27 15.71 20.50
N SER A 89 -29.66 14.58 19.91
CA SER A 89 -31.04 14.11 19.75
C SER A 89 -31.47 13.11 20.83
N ARG A 90 -30.53 12.58 21.62
CA ARG A 90 -30.81 11.58 22.68
C ARG A 90 -31.69 12.14 23.78
N ASP A 91 -32.72 11.40 24.16
CA ASP A 91 -33.56 11.73 25.30
C ASP A 91 -32.86 11.45 26.64
N THR A 92 -33.53 11.78 27.76
CA THR A 92 -33.00 11.58 29.10
C THR A 92 -32.78 10.10 29.44
N ALA A 93 -33.64 9.21 28.96
CA ALA A 93 -33.58 7.78 29.27
C ALA A 93 -32.40 7.12 28.53
N GLU A 94 -32.19 7.46 27.26
CA GLU A 94 -31.07 7.01 26.44
C GLU A 94 -29.74 7.48 27.04
N LYS A 95 -29.62 8.77 27.41
CA LYS A 95 -28.43 9.31 28.08
C LYS A 95 -28.12 8.57 29.39
N GLN A 96 -29.13 8.29 30.20
CA GLN A 96 -28.97 7.52 31.43
C GLN A 96 -28.54 6.07 31.15
N TRP A 97 -29.07 5.45 30.10
CA TRP A 97 -28.71 4.10 29.70
C TRP A 97 -27.26 4.01 29.22
N LEU A 98 -26.79 4.94 28.37
CA LEU A 98 -25.39 5.01 27.95
C LEU A 98 -24.44 5.18 29.15
N ASN A 99 -24.80 6.07 30.08
CA ASN A 99 -24.02 6.32 31.29
C ASN A 99 -24.05 5.15 32.30
N SER A 100 -24.89 4.13 32.10
CA SER A 100 -24.95 2.95 32.97
C SER A 100 -23.84 1.93 32.71
N GLY A 101 -23.03 2.16 31.67
CA GLY A 101 -21.91 1.29 31.30
C GLY A 101 -22.34 -0.01 30.58
N LYS A 102 -23.59 -0.08 30.10
CA LYS A 102 -24.11 -1.23 29.36
C LYS A 102 -23.73 -1.21 27.87
N ALA A 103 -23.62 -0.02 27.29
CA ALA A 103 -23.28 0.17 25.89
C ALA A 103 -21.78 0.00 25.68
N LEU A 104 -21.40 -0.59 24.55
CA LEU A 104 -20.01 -0.70 24.14
C LEU A 104 -19.57 0.58 23.42
N SER A 105 -18.45 1.16 23.87
CA SER A 105 -17.71 2.11 23.03
C SER A 105 -17.13 1.39 21.80
N TRP A 106 -16.78 2.16 20.76
CA TRP A 106 -16.08 1.62 19.59
C TRP A 106 -14.84 0.83 20.01
N SER A 107 -14.00 1.40 20.88
CA SER A 107 -12.79 0.74 21.37
C SER A 107 -13.06 -0.58 22.10
N GLN A 108 -14.13 -0.66 22.91
CA GLN A 108 -14.51 -1.89 23.60
C GLN A 108 -14.99 -2.95 22.61
N TYR A 109 -15.88 -2.58 21.68
CA TYR A 109 -16.38 -3.46 20.65
C TYR A 109 -15.25 -3.99 19.75
N TYR A 110 -14.40 -3.09 19.28
CA TYR A 110 -13.20 -3.39 18.52
C TYR A 110 -12.31 -4.41 19.26
N ASN A 111 -11.96 -4.16 20.52
CA ASN A 111 -11.11 -5.08 21.30
C ASN A 111 -11.74 -6.47 21.47
N LEU A 112 -13.05 -6.54 21.70
CA LEU A 112 -13.77 -7.81 21.82
C LEU A 112 -13.74 -8.60 20.49
N LYS A 113 -13.98 -7.92 19.37
CA LYS A 113 -13.99 -8.55 18.04
C LYS A 113 -12.60 -8.87 17.51
N ALA A 114 -11.61 -8.03 17.77
CA ALA A 114 -10.21 -8.31 17.47
C ALA A 114 -9.72 -9.56 18.24
N ALA A 115 -10.10 -9.70 19.51
CA ALA A 115 -9.78 -10.88 20.32
C ALA A 115 -10.50 -12.15 19.85
N GLN A 116 -11.72 -12.05 19.31
CA GLN A 116 -12.42 -13.16 18.64
C GLN A 116 -11.72 -13.54 17.34
N SER A 117 -11.44 -12.56 16.49
CA SER A 117 -10.75 -12.73 15.21
C SER A 117 -9.37 -13.35 15.37
N ALA A 118 -8.61 -12.96 16.39
CA ALA A 118 -7.28 -13.53 16.68
C ALA A 118 -7.33 -15.03 17.01
N LYS A 119 -8.45 -15.55 17.54
CA LYS A 119 -8.66 -16.98 17.78
C LYS A 119 -9.03 -17.75 16.52
N GLU A 120 -9.61 -17.08 15.52
CA GLU A 120 -10.05 -17.64 14.24
C GLU A 120 -8.99 -17.50 13.12
N ALA A 121 -8.02 -16.59 13.29
CA ALA A 121 -7.12 -16.07 12.25
C ALA A 121 -6.08 -17.06 11.66
N ASN A 122 -6.01 -18.32 12.08
CA ASN A 122 -4.80 -19.13 11.82
C ASN A 122 -4.83 -20.03 10.56
N SER A 123 -5.92 -20.11 9.79
CA SER A 123 -5.98 -21.05 8.65
C SER A 123 -6.12 -20.45 7.26
N ASN A 124 -6.44 -19.15 7.11
CA ASN A 124 -7.17 -18.71 5.92
C ASN A 124 -6.66 -17.41 5.25
N ARG A 125 -5.43 -16.96 5.54
CA ARG A 125 -4.94 -15.62 5.16
C ARG A 125 -3.88 -15.51 4.06
N TYR A 126 -3.78 -16.54 3.21
CA TYR A 126 -2.60 -16.73 2.36
C TYR A 126 -2.64 -15.93 1.05
N VAL A 127 -1.86 -14.84 0.96
CA VAL A 127 -1.72 -13.97 -0.24
C VAL A 127 -0.61 -14.46 -1.20
N GLN A 128 0.14 -15.52 -0.82
CA GLN A 128 1.32 -15.99 -1.57
C GLN A 128 2.39 -14.91 -1.77
N ALA A 129 2.54 -13.99 -0.79
CA ALA A 129 3.61 -13.01 -0.80
C ALA A 129 4.98 -13.68 -0.58
N ARG A 130 5.60 -14.12 -1.68
CA ARG A 130 6.92 -14.74 -1.72
C ARG A 130 7.92 -13.76 -2.32
N SER A 131 8.70 -13.12 -1.43
CA SER A 131 9.88 -12.37 -1.85
C SER A 131 10.91 -13.32 -2.47
N ALA A 132 11.80 -12.77 -3.29
CA ALA A 132 12.82 -13.56 -3.98
C ALA A 132 13.89 -14.14 -3.02
N ASN A 133 14.03 -13.60 -1.80
CA ASN A 133 15.07 -14.00 -0.85
C ASN A 133 14.62 -14.02 0.61
N SER A 134 15.51 -14.50 1.49
CA SER A 134 15.23 -14.67 2.93
C SER A 134 15.02 -13.38 3.70
N VAL A 135 15.36 -12.22 3.13
CA VAL A 135 15.31 -10.90 3.77
C VAL A 135 14.16 -10.02 3.27
N GLY A 136 13.25 -10.57 2.46
CA GLY A 136 12.05 -9.82 2.05
C GLY A 136 12.27 -8.87 0.89
N MET A 137 13.38 -8.99 0.18
CA MET A 137 13.74 -8.16 -0.97
C MET A 137 13.57 -8.94 -2.28
N GLY A 138 13.37 -8.23 -3.38
CA GLY A 138 13.35 -8.84 -4.71
C GLY A 138 14.74 -8.92 -5.33
N THR A 139 14.82 -9.52 -6.51
CA THR A 139 16.03 -9.50 -7.34
C THR A 139 15.73 -8.70 -8.59
N TYR A 140 16.56 -7.70 -8.88
CA TYR A 140 16.33 -6.81 -10.03
C TYR A 140 16.23 -7.63 -11.32
N LYS A 141 15.19 -7.33 -12.13
CA LYS A 141 14.82 -8.04 -13.36
C LYS A 141 14.42 -9.51 -13.16
N GLN A 142 14.01 -9.91 -11.96
CA GLN A 142 13.37 -11.20 -11.70
C GLN A 142 11.99 -11.02 -11.09
N SER A 143 11.03 -11.82 -11.55
CA SER A 143 9.65 -11.77 -11.06
C SER A 143 9.58 -12.11 -9.57
N ALA A 144 8.71 -11.42 -8.84
CA ALA A 144 8.26 -11.85 -7.51
C ALA A 144 7.45 -13.16 -7.61
N GLY A 145 7.24 -13.81 -6.47
CA GLY A 145 6.57 -15.11 -6.39
C GLY A 145 5.03 -15.04 -6.28
N GLY A 146 4.39 -14.00 -6.82
CA GLY A 146 2.94 -13.90 -6.95
C GLY A 146 2.35 -14.81 -8.03
N MET A 147 1.01 -14.80 -8.16
CA MET A 147 0.28 -15.57 -9.18
C MET A 147 0.56 -15.04 -10.60
N VAL A 148 0.62 -13.72 -10.73
CA VAL A 148 0.97 -13.04 -11.97
C VAL A 148 2.45 -12.69 -11.93
N SER A 149 3.16 -12.98 -13.03
CA SER A 149 4.56 -12.56 -13.12
C SER A 149 4.65 -11.05 -13.09
N SER A 150 5.49 -10.51 -12.21
CA SER A 150 5.73 -9.07 -12.12
C SER A 150 6.67 -8.55 -13.20
N ILE A 151 7.09 -9.34 -14.19
CA ILE A 151 7.95 -8.91 -15.29
C ILE A 151 7.38 -9.40 -16.62
N GLY A 152 7.57 -8.60 -17.67
CA GLY A 152 7.10 -8.88 -19.01
C GLY A 152 5.74 -8.24 -19.28
N ALA A 153 4.99 -8.84 -20.20
CA ALA A 153 3.71 -8.32 -20.68
C ALA A 153 2.62 -9.40 -20.62
N PRO A 154 2.21 -9.85 -19.41
CA PRO A 154 1.18 -10.87 -19.29
C PRO A 154 -0.15 -10.39 -19.85
N GLN A 155 -0.94 -11.33 -20.37
CA GLN A 155 -2.30 -11.12 -20.82
C GLN A 155 -3.24 -11.44 -19.66
N ILE A 156 -4.02 -10.45 -19.21
CA ILE A 156 -4.94 -10.58 -18.09
C ILE A 156 -6.37 -10.51 -18.63
N PRO A 157 -7.18 -11.57 -18.50
CA PRO A 157 -8.56 -11.54 -18.94
C PRO A 157 -9.40 -10.67 -18.01
N VAL A 158 -10.17 -9.75 -18.59
CA VAL A 158 -11.17 -8.95 -17.88
C VAL A 158 -12.55 -9.31 -18.40
N ILE A 159 -13.45 -9.72 -17.50
CA ILE A 159 -14.87 -9.91 -17.82
C ILE A 159 -15.67 -8.77 -17.20
N MET A 160 -16.46 -8.08 -18.03
CA MET A 160 -17.41 -7.08 -17.55
C MET A 160 -18.70 -7.78 -17.12
N VAL A 161 -19.07 -7.65 -15.86
CA VAL A 161 -20.17 -8.37 -15.22
C VAL A 161 -21.35 -7.46 -14.93
N GLU A 162 -22.51 -7.80 -15.50
CA GLU A 162 -23.81 -7.32 -15.07
C GLU A 162 -24.52 -8.38 -14.22
N PHE A 163 -25.53 -7.95 -13.46
CA PHE A 163 -26.42 -8.82 -12.70
C PHE A 163 -27.82 -8.79 -13.31
N THR A 164 -28.71 -9.66 -12.83
CA THR A 164 -30.09 -9.69 -13.33
C THR A 164 -30.87 -8.40 -13.06
N ASP A 165 -30.52 -7.71 -11.96
CA ASP A 165 -31.16 -6.49 -11.47
C ASP A 165 -30.25 -5.24 -11.57
N LYS A 166 -28.95 -5.40 -11.85
CA LYS A 166 -28.01 -4.28 -11.96
C LYS A 166 -27.22 -4.29 -13.27
N LYS A 167 -27.23 -3.16 -13.96
CA LYS A 167 -26.64 -2.93 -15.28
C LYS A 167 -25.60 -1.83 -15.22
N PHE A 168 -24.62 -1.88 -16.12
CA PHE A 168 -23.59 -0.85 -16.21
C PHE A 168 -24.21 0.52 -16.47
N GLN A 169 -23.62 1.55 -15.87
CA GLN A 169 -23.99 2.93 -16.16
C GLN A 169 -23.66 3.28 -17.62
N PRO A 170 -24.35 4.26 -18.23
CA PRO A 170 -24.12 4.64 -19.62
C PRO A 170 -22.67 5.09 -19.93
N PHE A 171 -21.95 5.57 -18.91
CA PHE A 171 -20.53 5.95 -19.05
C PHE A 171 -19.58 4.74 -19.12
N THR A 172 -20.02 3.55 -18.71
CA THR A 172 -19.20 2.34 -18.68
C THR A 172 -19.44 1.50 -19.92
N THR A 173 -18.60 1.72 -20.94
CA THR A 173 -18.63 0.97 -22.20
C THR A 173 -17.44 0.02 -22.29
N VAL A 174 -17.54 -1.02 -23.12
CA VAL A 174 -16.41 -1.94 -23.38
C VAL A 174 -15.18 -1.18 -23.88
N GLU A 175 -15.39 -0.22 -24.78
CA GLU A 175 -14.31 0.64 -25.30
C GLU A 175 -13.72 1.53 -24.20
N GLY A 176 -14.57 2.17 -23.39
CA GLY A 176 -14.13 3.01 -22.27
C GLY A 176 -13.32 2.24 -21.24
N VAL A 177 -13.76 1.03 -20.86
CA VAL A 177 -13.01 0.15 -19.95
C VAL A 177 -11.68 -0.28 -20.58
N ASN A 178 -11.67 -0.64 -21.86
CA ASN A 178 -10.43 -0.98 -22.55
C ASN A 178 -9.43 0.18 -22.56
N ARG A 179 -9.91 1.41 -22.78
CA ARG A 179 -9.09 2.63 -22.74
C ARG A 179 -8.56 2.90 -21.32
N LEU A 180 -9.44 2.89 -20.30
CA LEU A 180 -9.06 3.04 -18.89
C LEU A 180 -7.98 2.04 -18.45
N PHE A 181 -8.05 0.80 -18.95
CA PHE A 181 -7.14 -0.26 -18.55
C PHE A 181 -5.82 -0.23 -19.33
N ASN A 182 -5.83 0.13 -20.62
CA ASN A 182 -4.70 -0.09 -21.52
C ASN A 182 -4.15 1.15 -22.26
N GLU A 183 -4.92 2.22 -22.41
CA GLU A 183 -4.50 3.37 -23.24
C GLU A 183 -3.34 4.11 -22.59
N GLU A 184 -2.26 4.30 -23.35
CA GLU A 184 -1.14 5.11 -22.92
C GLU A 184 -1.55 6.58 -22.87
N GLY A 185 -1.37 7.21 -21.71
CA GLY A 185 -1.76 8.59 -21.47
C GLY A 185 -3.27 8.79 -21.24
N TYR A 186 -4.01 7.76 -20.79
CA TYR A 186 -5.44 7.90 -20.49
C TYR A 186 -5.74 9.04 -19.50
N THR A 187 -6.66 9.94 -19.86
CA THR A 187 -7.08 11.08 -19.02
C THR A 187 -8.58 11.38 -19.13
N ASP A 188 -9.39 10.47 -19.67
CA ASP A 188 -10.80 10.73 -19.95
C ASP A 188 -11.67 10.79 -18.68
N ASN A 189 -11.28 10.05 -17.63
CA ASN A 189 -11.92 10.16 -16.33
C ASN A 189 -11.33 11.33 -15.54
N TYR A 190 -12.19 12.10 -14.89
CA TYR A 190 -11.77 13.24 -14.06
C TYR A 190 -10.66 12.83 -13.09
N GLY A 191 -9.62 13.66 -13.02
CA GLY A 191 -8.48 13.45 -12.12
C GLY A 191 -7.48 12.38 -12.58
N THR A 192 -7.81 11.50 -13.54
CA THR A 192 -6.86 10.46 -13.97
C THR A 192 -5.67 11.04 -14.73
N THR A 193 -4.48 10.53 -14.42
CA THR A 193 -3.22 10.92 -15.08
C THR A 193 -2.71 9.82 -16.02
N GLY A 194 -3.32 8.63 -16.01
CA GLY A 194 -2.94 7.49 -16.85
C GLY A 194 -3.84 6.27 -16.66
N SER A 195 -3.66 5.28 -17.54
CA SER A 195 -4.35 4.00 -17.43
C SER A 195 -3.77 3.10 -16.33
N ILE A 196 -4.47 2.02 -16.02
CA ILE A 196 -3.95 0.97 -15.12
C ILE A 196 -2.63 0.42 -15.65
N ARG A 197 -2.54 0.17 -16.97
CA ARG A 197 -1.29 -0.21 -17.62
C ARG A 197 -0.19 0.82 -17.40
N ASP A 198 -0.48 2.12 -17.54
CA ASP A 198 0.52 3.18 -17.35
C ASP A 198 1.08 3.20 -15.94
N TYR A 199 0.24 2.99 -14.92
CA TYR A 199 0.70 2.91 -13.53
C TYR A 199 1.80 1.85 -13.37
N PHE A 200 1.55 0.65 -13.89
CA PHE A 200 2.50 -0.46 -13.82
C PHE A 200 3.73 -0.26 -14.71
N ALA A 201 3.54 0.22 -15.94
CA ALA A 201 4.63 0.52 -16.85
C ALA A 201 5.57 1.60 -16.28
N ASP A 202 5.00 2.60 -15.61
CA ASP A 202 5.77 3.71 -15.08
C ASP A 202 6.51 3.37 -13.80
N ASN A 203 5.86 2.65 -12.88
CA ASN A 203 6.49 2.20 -11.64
C ASN A 203 7.56 1.13 -11.87
N SER A 204 7.48 0.38 -12.99
CA SER A 204 8.41 -0.70 -13.32
C SER A 204 9.54 -0.31 -14.28
N ASP A 205 9.63 0.96 -14.68
CA ASP A 205 10.50 1.42 -15.77
C ASP A 205 10.33 0.62 -17.08
N GLY A 206 9.11 0.16 -17.35
CA GLY A 206 8.76 -0.66 -18.50
C GLY A 206 9.14 -2.14 -18.38
N LEU A 207 9.67 -2.60 -17.23
CA LEU A 207 9.92 -4.02 -16.99
C LEU A 207 8.62 -4.83 -16.91
N PHE A 208 7.51 -4.18 -16.59
CA PHE A 208 6.19 -4.79 -16.47
C PHE A 208 5.14 -3.96 -17.21
N THR A 209 4.53 -4.55 -18.24
CA THR A 209 3.57 -3.90 -19.13
C THR A 209 2.37 -4.82 -19.36
N PRO A 210 1.52 -5.04 -18.34
CA PRO A 210 0.38 -5.94 -18.46
C PRO A 210 -0.58 -5.46 -19.56
N HIS A 211 -1.20 -6.40 -20.26
CA HIS A 211 -2.29 -6.11 -21.17
C HIS A 211 -3.58 -6.71 -20.62
N PHE A 212 -4.58 -5.87 -20.42
CA PHE A 212 -5.88 -6.27 -19.90
C PHE A 212 -6.85 -6.51 -21.05
N GLY A 213 -7.06 -7.77 -21.41
CA GLY A 213 -7.94 -8.12 -22.51
C GLY A 213 -9.39 -8.12 -22.07
N ILE A 214 -10.16 -7.12 -22.52
CA ILE A 214 -11.59 -7.03 -22.23
C ILE A 214 -12.34 -8.07 -23.08
N LEU A 215 -12.66 -9.21 -22.47
CA LEU A 215 -13.30 -10.35 -23.14
C LEU A 215 -14.68 -9.99 -23.66
N GLY A 216 -15.43 -9.20 -22.90
CA GLY A 216 -16.78 -8.79 -23.23
C GLY A 216 -17.63 -8.59 -21.99
N LYS A 217 -18.92 -8.35 -22.23
CA LYS A 217 -19.92 -8.10 -21.20
C LYS A 217 -20.86 -9.30 -21.05
N VAL A 218 -20.95 -9.82 -19.83
CA VAL A 218 -21.82 -10.95 -19.47
C VAL A 218 -22.85 -10.52 -18.42
N CYS A 219 -23.98 -11.22 -18.38
CA CYS A 219 -24.97 -11.07 -17.31
C CYS A 219 -24.98 -12.34 -16.48
N LEU A 220 -24.69 -12.22 -15.18
CA LEU A 220 -24.74 -13.33 -14.25
C LEU A 220 -26.18 -13.76 -13.96
N PRO A 221 -26.41 -15.03 -13.54
CA PRO A 221 -27.75 -15.58 -13.38
C PRO A 221 -28.49 -15.09 -12.13
N ASN A 222 -27.82 -14.44 -11.18
CA ASN A 222 -28.42 -13.98 -9.93
C ASN A 222 -28.37 -12.44 -9.79
N THR A 223 -29.06 -11.92 -8.78
CA THR A 223 -29.07 -10.50 -8.43
C THR A 223 -27.73 -10.07 -7.85
N TYR A 224 -27.48 -8.76 -7.82
CA TYR A 224 -26.28 -8.21 -7.20
C TYR A 224 -26.13 -8.68 -5.74
N ALA A 225 -27.19 -8.52 -4.94
CA ALA A 225 -27.22 -8.91 -3.52
C ALA A 225 -26.96 -10.40 -3.29
N TYR A 226 -27.25 -11.28 -4.26
CA TYR A 226 -26.91 -12.69 -4.11
C TYR A 226 -25.40 -12.90 -3.90
N TYR A 227 -24.57 -12.13 -4.61
CA TYR A 227 -23.11 -12.21 -4.53
C TYR A 227 -22.55 -11.35 -3.40
N GLY A 228 -23.13 -10.15 -3.19
CA GLY A 228 -22.62 -9.15 -2.25
C GLY A 228 -23.11 -9.27 -0.81
N ALA A 229 -24.29 -9.85 -0.57
CA ALA A 229 -24.88 -9.79 0.78
C ALA A 229 -24.06 -10.52 1.85
N ASP A 230 -23.89 -9.83 2.96
CA ASP A 230 -23.26 -10.34 4.17
C ASP A 230 -24.12 -11.42 4.84
N LYS A 231 -23.47 -12.42 5.42
CA LYS A 231 -24.18 -13.51 6.11
C LYS A 231 -23.42 -14.02 7.32
N ASN A 232 -24.07 -14.03 8.48
CA ASN A 232 -23.51 -14.54 9.74
C ASN A 232 -22.16 -13.92 10.13
N GLY A 233 -21.89 -12.66 9.73
CA GLY A 233 -20.61 -11.99 9.99
C GLY A 233 -19.49 -12.31 8.99
N GLU A 234 -19.81 -13.04 7.91
CA GLU A 234 -18.96 -13.17 6.73
C GLU A 234 -19.43 -12.16 5.67
N ILE A 235 -18.52 -11.30 5.21
CA ILE A 235 -18.78 -10.38 4.10
C ILE A 235 -18.88 -11.14 2.78
N ASP A 236 -19.73 -10.67 1.85
CA ASP A 236 -19.76 -11.17 0.47
C ASP A 236 -19.86 -12.71 0.41
N TYR A 237 -20.82 -13.29 1.16
CA TYR A 237 -20.82 -14.73 1.48
C TYR A 237 -20.75 -15.64 0.24
N ASN A 238 -21.32 -15.21 -0.88
CA ASN A 238 -21.34 -15.96 -2.14
C ASN A 238 -20.41 -15.40 -3.22
N CYS A 239 -19.60 -14.38 -2.95
CA CYS A 239 -18.86 -13.69 -4.01
C CYS A 239 -17.88 -14.62 -4.75
N TYR A 240 -17.32 -15.65 -4.10
CA TYR A 240 -16.52 -16.68 -4.79
C TYR A 240 -17.23 -17.36 -5.98
N ARG A 241 -18.58 -17.35 -6.03
CA ARG A 241 -19.37 -17.91 -7.14
C ARG A 241 -19.33 -17.05 -8.40
N ILE A 242 -19.00 -15.77 -8.26
CA ILE A 242 -18.94 -14.81 -9.37
C ILE A 242 -17.98 -15.29 -10.47
N VAL A 243 -16.89 -15.96 -10.08
CA VAL A 243 -15.88 -16.50 -11.01
C VAL A 243 -16.48 -17.59 -11.89
N GLN A 244 -17.11 -18.60 -11.29
CA GLN A 244 -17.68 -19.72 -12.06
C GLN A 244 -18.84 -19.24 -12.94
N ASP A 245 -19.74 -18.42 -12.40
CA ASP A 245 -20.86 -17.90 -13.17
C ASP A 245 -20.39 -17.01 -14.34
N ALA A 246 -19.34 -16.20 -14.15
CA ALA A 246 -18.76 -15.37 -15.22
C ALA A 246 -18.11 -16.22 -16.32
N LEU A 247 -17.37 -17.28 -15.95
CA LEU A 247 -16.77 -18.20 -16.91
C LEU A 247 -17.83 -18.95 -17.71
N ASP A 248 -18.88 -19.46 -17.05
CA ASP A 248 -19.99 -20.16 -17.70
C ASP A 248 -20.68 -19.25 -18.73
N GLN A 249 -20.91 -17.98 -18.38
CA GLN A 249 -21.49 -17.00 -19.32
C GLN A 249 -20.53 -16.65 -20.46
N ALA A 250 -19.23 -16.52 -20.19
CA ALA A 250 -18.23 -16.25 -21.22
C ALA A 250 -18.17 -17.40 -22.25
N VAL A 251 -18.20 -18.66 -21.80
CA VAL A 251 -18.24 -19.82 -22.68
C VAL A 251 -19.55 -19.89 -23.45
N ALA A 252 -20.69 -19.63 -22.81
CA ALA A 252 -22.00 -19.60 -23.48
C ALA A 252 -22.06 -18.55 -24.61
N GLN A 253 -21.30 -17.45 -24.49
CA GLN A 253 -21.16 -16.41 -25.50
C GLN A 253 -19.99 -16.65 -26.49
N ASN A 254 -19.26 -17.76 -26.38
CA ASN A 254 -18.07 -18.08 -27.17
C ASN A 254 -16.94 -17.02 -27.05
N LEU A 255 -16.78 -16.40 -25.88
CA LEU A 255 -15.65 -15.52 -25.60
C LEU A 255 -14.38 -16.35 -25.40
N ASP A 256 -13.35 -16.10 -26.20
CA ASP A 256 -12.15 -16.96 -26.25
C ASP A 256 -11.21 -16.74 -25.05
N LEU A 257 -11.09 -17.76 -24.21
CA LEU A 257 -10.19 -17.76 -23.05
C LEU A 257 -8.75 -18.19 -23.40
N SER A 258 -8.53 -18.73 -24.60
CA SER A 258 -7.24 -19.31 -24.99
C SER A 258 -6.03 -18.37 -24.94
N PRO A 259 -6.14 -17.05 -25.20
CA PRO A 259 -4.99 -16.13 -25.12
C PRO A 259 -4.46 -15.93 -23.70
N TYR A 260 -5.25 -16.23 -22.68
CA TYR A 260 -4.96 -15.92 -21.28
C TYR A 260 -4.48 -17.13 -20.48
N ALA A 261 -4.48 -18.31 -21.10
CA ALA A 261 -4.15 -19.56 -20.46
C ALA A 261 -2.75 -20.05 -20.85
N SER A 262 -2.05 -20.67 -19.90
CA SER A 262 -0.84 -21.45 -20.15
C SER A 262 -1.11 -22.59 -21.13
N THR A 263 -0.10 -23.30 -21.64
CA THR A 263 -0.30 -24.46 -22.52
C THR A 263 -1.12 -25.59 -21.89
N THR A 264 -1.18 -25.67 -20.55
CA THR A 264 -1.99 -26.66 -19.83
C THR A 264 -3.41 -26.19 -19.51
N GLY A 265 -3.77 -24.93 -19.82
CA GLY A 265 -5.11 -24.38 -19.58
C GLY A 265 -5.24 -23.53 -18.32
N GLU A 266 -4.14 -23.29 -17.60
CA GLU A 266 -4.16 -22.51 -16.35
C GLU A 266 -4.21 -21.00 -16.65
N ILE A 267 -5.13 -20.30 -16.02
CA ILE A 267 -5.29 -18.84 -16.03
C ILE A 267 -4.91 -18.34 -14.64
N PRO A 268 -3.75 -17.67 -14.48
CA PRO A 268 -3.27 -17.29 -13.15
C PRO A 268 -4.22 -16.34 -12.41
N LEU A 269 -4.81 -15.39 -13.13
CA LEU A 269 -5.71 -14.37 -12.60
C LEU A 269 -6.86 -14.10 -13.59
N LEU A 270 -8.09 -14.04 -13.08
CA LEU A 270 -9.24 -13.46 -13.78
C LEU A 270 -9.64 -12.15 -13.12
N ALA A 271 -9.67 -11.06 -13.89
CA ALA A 271 -10.21 -9.79 -13.41
C ALA A 271 -11.70 -9.68 -13.75
N ILE A 272 -12.51 -9.33 -12.76
CA ILE A 272 -13.94 -9.09 -12.92
C ILE A 272 -14.20 -7.62 -12.64
N TYR A 273 -14.72 -6.93 -13.65
CA TYR A 273 -15.14 -5.54 -13.53
C TYR A 273 -16.67 -5.52 -13.53
N TYR A 274 -17.32 -5.10 -12.45
CA TYR A 274 -18.76 -5.30 -12.27
C TYR A 274 -19.57 -4.00 -12.31
N ALA A 275 -20.83 -4.13 -12.71
CA ALA A 275 -21.81 -3.05 -12.75
C ALA A 275 -22.30 -2.67 -11.34
N GLY A 276 -22.39 -1.39 -11.06
CA GLY A 276 -22.70 -0.82 -9.75
C GLY A 276 -21.48 -0.36 -8.95
N MET A 277 -21.79 0.21 -7.80
CA MET A 277 -20.82 0.68 -6.80
C MET A 277 -20.41 -0.47 -5.87
N GLY A 278 -19.18 -0.41 -5.34
CA GLY A 278 -18.72 -1.35 -4.32
C GLY A 278 -19.04 -0.90 -2.88
N GLU A 279 -19.11 -1.86 -1.96
CA GLU A 279 -19.45 -1.58 -0.55
C GLU A 279 -18.40 -0.68 0.14
N HIS A 280 -17.13 -0.87 -0.18
CA HIS A 280 -15.98 -0.14 0.36
C HIS A 280 -16.06 1.40 0.19
N VAL A 281 -16.90 1.88 -0.73
CA VAL A 281 -17.11 3.30 -1.04
C VAL A 281 -18.54 3.77 -0.83
N ALA A 282 -19.44 2.83 -0.51
CA ALA A 282 -20.86 3.08 -0.39
C ALA A 282 -21.20 3.94 0.82
N ASP A 283 -22.42 4.49 0.84
CA ASP A 283 -22.93 5.12 2.05
C ASP A 283 -23.09 4.09 3.17
N ASN A 284 -23.12 4.56 4.42
CA ASN A 284 -23.23 3.67 5.57
C ASN A 284 -24.65 3.09 5.78
N SER A 285 -25.50 3.06 4.75
CA SER A 285 -26.88 2.56 4.84
C SER A 285 -26.96 1.02 4.91
N ALA A 286 -28.09 0.48 5.40
CA ALA A 286 -28.31 -0.96 5.46
C ALA A 286 -28.31 -1.62 4.07
N ALA A 287 -28.74 -0.89 3.04
CA ALA A 287 -28.74 -1.39 1.65
C ALA A 287 -27.32 -1.55 1.09
N SER A 288 -26.32 -0.89 1.69
CA SER A 288 -24.93 -1.01 1.28
C SER A 288 -24.30 -2.35 1.71
N GLU A 289 -24.86 -3.06 2.70
CA GLU A 289 -24.41 -4.41 3.11
C GLU A 289 -24.80 -5.51 2.10
N ASP A 290 -25.54 -5.15 1.03
CA ASP A 290 -25.81 -6.01 -0.13
C ASP A 290 -24.82 -5.77 -1.30
N LEU A 291 -23.89 -4.82 -1.17
CA LEU A 291 -22.94 -4.45 -2.22
C LEU A 291 -21.68 -5.32 -2.17
N ILE A 292 -20.97 -5.47 -3.30
CA ILE A 292 -19.78 -6.30 -3.40
C ILE A 292 -18.62 -5.47 -2.91
N TRP A 293 -17.77 -6.06 -2.09
CA TRP A 293 -16.54 -5.44 -1.65
C TRP A 293 -15.42 -5.74 -2.65
N ALA A 294 -14.69 -4.73 -3.12
CA ALA A 294 -13.58 -4.94 -4.05
C ALA A 294 -12.45 -5.75 -3.36
N HIS A 295 -11.99 -6.82 -3.99
CA HIS A 295 -11.02 -7.72 -3.37
C HIS A 295 -10.26 -8.58 -4.37
N TYR A 296 -9.08 -9.03 -3.97
CA TYR A 296 -8.34 -10.13 -4.55
C TYR A 296 -8.53 -11.40 -3.73
N GLN A 297 -8.54 -12.55 -4.41
CA GLN A 297 -8.53 -13.84 -3.76
C GLN A 297 -7.78 -14.90 -4.56
N SER A 298 -6.89 -15.62 -3.87
CA SER A 298 -6.40 -16.92 -4.34
C SER A 298 -7.45 -18.00 -4.07
N LEU A 299 -7.76 -18.78 -5.10
CA LEU A 299 -8.71 -19.89 -5.00
C LEU A 299 -8.07 -21.15 -4.40
N GLY A 300 -6.74 -21.22 -4.30
CA GLY A 300 -6.04 -22.39 -3.76
C GLY A 300 -6.48 -23.70 -4.44
N ASN A 301 -6.90 -24.70 -3.66
CA ASN A 301 -7.44 -25.97 -4.18
C ASN A 301 -8.89 -25.87 -4.71
N SER A 302 -9.54 -24.73 -4.50
CA SER A 302 -10.94 -24.44 -4.84
C SER A 302 -11.06 -23.72 -6.20
N SER A 303 -10.32 -24.18 -7.21
CA SER A 303 -10.26 -23.54 -8.54
C SER A 303 -11.60 -23.60 -9.28
N ALA A 304 -11.94 -22.55 -10.02
CA ALA A 304 -13.06 -22.52 -10.95
C ALA A 304 -12.59 -23.00 -12.33
N SER A 305 -13.43 -23.73 -13.07
CA SER A 305 -13.02 -24.27 -14.37
C SER A 305 -14.17 -24.40 -15.36
N VAL A 306 -13.83 -24.33 -16.64
CA VAL A 306 -14.77 -24.51 -17.75
C VAL A 306 -14.12 -25.26 -18.92
N GLU A 307 -14.94 -25.94 -19.71
CA GLU A 307 -14.54 -26.56 -20.97
C GLU A 307 -14.91 -25.63 -22.14
N GLN A 308 -13.96 -25.29 -23.00
CA GLN A 308 -14.22 -24.55 -24.22
C GLN A 308 -13.35 -25.10 -25.35
N ASN A 309 -13.96 -25.37 -26.51
CA ASN A 309 -13.28 -25.90 -27.69
C ASN A 309 -12.45 -27.18 -27.44
N GLY A 310 -12.91 -28.05 -26.54
CA GLY A 310 -12.24 -29.32 -26.19
C GLY A 310 -11.03 -29.17 -25.28
N ARG A 311 -10.91 -28.03 -24.58
CA ARG A 311 -9.86 -27.72 -23.63
C ARG A 311 -10.45 -27.22 -22.31
N THR A 312 -9.89 -27.71 -21.21
CA THR A 312 -10.19 -27.21 -19.87
C THR A 312 -9.42 -25.92 -19.60
N PHE A 313 -10.11 -24.92 -19.09
CA PHE A 313 -9.55 -23.69 -18.54
C PHE A 313 -9.77 -23.65 -17.04
N VAL A 314 -8.73 -23.37 -16.28
CA VAL A 314 -8.76 -23.37 -14.81
C VAL A 314 -8.25 -22.03 -14.29
N VAL A 315 -9.03 -21.36 -13.44
CA VAL A 315 -8.68 -20.08 -12.82
C VAL A 315 -8.15 -20.33 -11.41
N HIS A 316 -6.98 -19.77 -11.09
CA HIS A 316 -6.32 -19.92 -9.78
C HIS A 316 -6.54 -18.76 -8.82
N SER A 317 -6.78 -17.57 -9.33
CA SER A 317 -7.08 -16.39 -8.53
C SER A 317 -8.00 -15.45 -9.29
N TYR A 318 -8.68 -14.58 -8.55
CA TYR A 318 -9.51 -13.55 -9.15
C TYR A 318 -9.40 -12.25 -8.37
N LEU A 319 -9.78 -11.15 -9.01
CA LEU A 319 -10.09 -9.91 -8.34
C LEU A 319 -11.43 -9.35 -8.84
N VAL A 320 -12.10 -8.58 -8.01
CA VAL A 320 -13.35 -7.87 -8.34
C VAL A 320 -13.17 -6.37 -8.11
N GLY A 321 -13.57 -5.56 -9.09
CA GLY A 321 -13.57 -4.09 -9.01
C GLY A 321 -14.84 -3.48 -9.60
N ASP A 322 -15.29 -2.37 -9.03
CA ASP A 322 -16.52 -1.66 -9.36
C ASP A 322 -16.37 -0.67 -10.52
N GLU A 323 -17.50 -0.38 -11.18
CA GLU A 323 -17.56 0.66 -12.21
C GLU A 323 -17.75 2.08 -11.65
N ALA A 324 -18.33 2.22 -10.47
CA ALA A 324 -18.98 3.45 -10.07
C ALA A 324 -18.72 3.86 -8.62
N TRP A 325 -18.50 5.15 -8.46
CA TRP A 325 -18.30 5.84 -7.20
C TRP A 325 -19.48 6.76 -6.88
N PRO A 326 -19.82 6.96 -5.59
CA PRO A 326 -20.85 7.90 -5.21
C PRO A 326 -20.33 9.35 -5.20
N ALA A 327 -20.96 10.21 -5.99
CA ALA A 327 -20.76 11.66 -5.96
C ALA A 327 -22.01 12.35 -5.40
N TYR A 328 -21.81 13.19 -4.38
CA TYR A 328 -22.84 14.04 -3.80
C TYR A 328 -22.69 15.45 -4.36
N THR A 329 -23.63 15.89 -5.21
CA THR A 329 -23.62 17.26 -5.73
C THR A 329 -24.28 18.21 -4.73
N THR A 330 -23.60 19.29 -4.34
CA THR A 330 -24.13 20.32 -3.44
C THR A 330 -25.10 21.31 -4.12
N GLU A 331 -25.49 21.07 -5.38
CA GLU A 331 -26.19 22.07 -6.20
C GLU A 331 -27.73 22.07 -6.10
N SER A 332 -28.35 21.23 -5.26
CA SER A 332 -29.80 21.33 -5.01
C SER A 332 -30.18 20.81 -3.63
N ASP A 333 -31.23 21.38 -3.02
CA ASP A 333 -31.86 21.00 -1.74
C ASP A 333 -32.39 19.54 -1.66
N SER A 334 -31.99 18.68 -2.60
CA SER A 334 -32.12 17.24 -2.53
C SER A 334 -30.76 16.60 -2.80
N ASP A 335 -30.17 15.97 -1.78
CA ASP A 335 -29.02 15.07 -1.93
C ASP A 335 -29.43 13.90 -2.84
N THR A 336 -29.26 14.06 -4.15
CA THR A 336 -29.40 12.96 -5.10
C THR A 336 -28.03 12.33 -5.29
N LEU A 337 -27.90 11.07 -4.89
CA LEU A 337 -26.72 10.25 -5.15
C LEU A 337 -26.53 10.14 -6.67
N GLN A 338 -25.46 10.73 -7.19
CA GLN A 338 -25.05 10.51 -8.57
C GLN A 338 -23.91 9.50 -8.60
N LEU A 339 -23.99 8.53 -9.49
CA LEU A 339 -22.88 7.62 -9.75
C LEU A 339 -21.97 8.23 -10.82
N VAL A 340 -20.67 8.27 -10.53
CA VAL A 340 -19.61 8.67 -11.46
C VAL A 340 -18.65 7.50 -11.67
N PRO A 341 -17.81 7.48 -12.72
CA PRO A 341 -16.82 6.42 -12.91
C PRO A 341 -15.94 6.26 -11.66
N SER A 342 -15.69 5.02 -11.22
CA SER A 342 -14.82 4.78 -10.07
C SER A 342 -13.35 5.11 -10.37
N GLY A 343 -12.61 5.45 -9.32
CA GLY A 343 -11.15 5.58 -9.37
C GLY A 343 -10.50 4.22 -9.65
N ASN A 344 -9.40 4.21 -10.39
CA ASN A 344 -8.70 2.96 -10.74
C ASN A 344 -7.74 2.46 -9.65
N ALA A 345 -7.53 3.24 -8.59
CA ALA A 345 -6.55 2.92 -7.56
C ALA A 345 -6.86 1.66 -6.75
N VAL A 346 -8.14 1.42 -6.40
CA VAL A 346 -8.56 0.19 -5.71
C VAL A 346 -8.28 -1.04 -6.58
N PHE A 347 -8.61 -0.99 -7.87
CA PHE A 347 -8.27 -2.07 -8.80
C PHE A 347 -6.75 -2.31 -8.86
N ILE A 348 -5.96 -1.24 -8.88
CA ILE A 348 -4.49 -1.32 -8.88
C ILE A 348 -3.97 -1.96 -7.59
N HIS A 349 -4.51 -1.59 -6.42
CA HIS A 349 -4.19 -2.21 -5.14
C HIS A 349 -4.44 -3.71 -5.17
N GLU A 350 -5.66 -4.13 -5.55
CA GLU A 350 -6.03 -5.55 -5.61
C GLU A 350 -5.18 -6.32 -6.64
N PHE A 351 -4.82 -5.68 -7.75
CA PHE A 351 -3.92 -6.28 -8.72
C PHE A 351 -2.50 -6.48 -8.15
N CYS A 352 -2.02 -5.60 -7.27
CA CYS A 352 -0.72 -5.76 -6.61
C CYS A 352 -0.64 -7.02 -5.73
N HIS A 353 -1.76 -7.45 -5.11
CA HIS A 353 -1.80 -8.74 -4.42
C HIS A 353 -1.55 -9.92 -5.35
N SER A 354 -2.03 -9.86 -6.60
CA SER A 354 -1.74 -10.88 -7.60
C SER A 354 -0.26 -10.97 -7.97
N LEU A 355 0.49 -9.86 -7.82
CA LEU A 355 1.94 -9.78 -7.99
C LEU A 355 2.72 -10.25 -6.75
N GLY A 356 2.04 -10.45 -5.61
CA GLY A 356 2.59 -10.98 -4.37
C GLY A 356 2.91 -9.94 -3.29
N LEU A 357 2.40 -8.71 -3.39
CA LEU A 357 2.50 -7.73 -2.30
C LEU A 357 1.39 -7.95 -1.27
N PRO A 358 1.67 -7.91 0.05
CA PRO A 358 0.64 -7.84 1.08
C PRO A 358 0.22 -6.38 1.33
N ASP A 359 -0.83 -6.20 2.12
CA ASP A 359 -1.17 -4.91 2.73
C ASP A 359 -0.08 -4.46 3.71
N PHE A 360 0.17 -3.16 3.71
CA PHE A 360 1.03 -2.49 4.69
C PHE A 360 0.25 -1.64 5.69
N TYR A 361 -1.08 -1.58 5.61
CA TYR A 361 -1.88 -1.16 6.76
C TYR A 361 -2.10 -2.30 7.75
N ASN A 362 -2.63 -1.97 8.93
CA ASN A 362 -3.10 -2.98 9.89
C ASN A 362 -4.38 -3.68 9.39
N THR A 363 -4.29 -4.94 9.02
CA THR A 363 -5.43 -5.70 8.48
C THR A 363 -6.43 -6.16 9.55
N THR A 364 -6.20 -5.77 10.81
CA THR A 364 -7.05 -6.03 11.98
C THR A 364 -7.71 -4.77 12.56
N GLY A 365 -7.69 -3.64 11.86
CA GLY A 365 -8.37 -2.41 12.30
C GLY A 365 -7.76 -1.68 13.53
N ASP A 366 -6.54 -2.03 13.98
CA ASP A 366 -5.90 -1.35 15.11
C ASP A 366 -5.45 0.04 14.67
N GLU A 367 -6.19 1.06 15.06
CA GLU A 367 -5.90 2.46 14.72
C GLU A 367 -4.63 3.00 15.40
N GLN A 368 -3.98 2.24 16.29
CA GLN A 368 -2.68 2.60 16.88
C GLN A 368 -1.49 2.31 15.96
N VAL A 369 -1.73 1.65 14.84
CA VAL A 369 -0.71 1.32 13.84
C VAL A 369 -0.75 2.33 12.72
N ASN A 370 0.40 2.95 12.43
CA ASN A 370 0.50 3.92 11.34
C ASN A 370 0.52 3.20 9.99
N GLY A 371 1.36 2.17 9.85
CA GLY A 371 1.63 1.55 8.55
C GLY A 371 2.39 2.49 7.62
N MET A 372 1.97 2.55 6.35
CA MET A 372 2.57 3.39 5.32
C MET A 372 1.71 4.59 4.92
N LEU A 373 0.44 4.65 5.32
CA LEU A 373 -0.48 5.75 4.97
C LEU A 373 -0.44 6.06 3.45
N TYR A 374 -0.47 7.32 3.04
CA TYR A 374 -0.42 7.72 1.63
C TYR A 374 0.90 7.41 0.91
N TRP A 375 1.94 6.95 1.62
CA TRP A 375 3.24 6.68 1.01
C TRP A 375 3.28 5.42 0.14
N SER A 376 2.27 4.54 0.26
CA SER A 376 2.20 3.25 -0.42
C SER A 376 0.79 2.99 -0.97
N ILE A 377 0.73 2.40 -2.17
CA ILE A 377 -0.50 1.91 -2.78
C ILE A 377 -1.05 0.68 -2.07
N MET A 378 -0.20 -0.06 -1.36
CA MET A 378 -0.60 -1.18 -0.48
C MET A 378 -1.03 -0.69 0.91
N ASP A 379 -1.17 0.62 1.07
CA ASP A 379 -1.82 1.25 2.20
C ASP A 379 -2.82 2.32 1.69
N SER A 380 -2.80 3.53 2.23
CA SER A 380 -3.83 4.52 1.99
C SER A 380 -3.62 5.29 0.69
N GLY A 381 -2.50 5.06 -0.02
CA GLY A 381 -2.16 5.68 -1.30
C GLY A 381 -3.20 5.47 -2.40
N GLU A 382 -4.08 4.49 -2.23
CA GLU A 382 -5.23 4.24 -3.10
C GLU A 382 -6.36 5.26 -2.98
N TRP A 383 -6.43 6.01 -1.87
CA TRP A 383 -7.53 6.95 -1.61
C TRP A 383 -7.23 8.39 -2.06
N TRP A 384 -6.01 8.65 -2.53
CA TRP A 384 -5.63 9.99 -2.97
C TRP A 384 -6.51 10.44 -4.15
N GLU A 385 -7.05 11.66 -4.04
CA GLU A 385 -8.04 12.22 -4.97
C GLU A 385 -9.20 11.24 -5.24
N ASN A 386 -9.78 10.67 -4.19
CA ASN A 386 -10.87 9.67 -4.29
C ASN A 386 -10.51 8.44 -5.16
N GLY A 387 -9.23 8.10 -5.25
CA GLY A 387 -8.72 6.96 -6.01
C GLY A 387 -8.59 7.16 -7.51
N TYR A 388 -8.75 8.39 -8.02
CA TYR A 388 -8.43 8.71 -9.42
C TYR A 388 -6.92 8.86 -9.67
N LEU A 389 -6.14 9.15 -8.62
CA LEU A 389 -4.69 9.33 -8.69
C LEU A 389 -3.98 8.43 -7.68
N PRO A 390 -3.74 7.14 -8.02
CA PRO A 390 -2.99 6.25 -7.14
C PRO A 390 -1.58 6.78 -6.87
N VAL A 391 -1.16 6.78 -5.61
CA VAL A 391 0.23 7.13 -5.26
C VAL A 391 1.18 6.05 -5.75
N GLY A 392 2.31 6.48 -6.32
CA GLY A 392 3.35 5.62 -6.87
C GLY A 392 4.05 4.81 -5.80
N MET A 393 4.42 3.58 -6.19
CA MET A 393 5.07 2.61 -5.31
C MET A 393 6.37 3.13 -4.69
N THR A 394 6.59 2.74 -3.45
CA THR A 394 7.84 2.86 -2.70
C THR A 394 8.97 2.07 -3.36
N ALA A 395 10.21 2.43 -3.03
CA ALA A 395 11.40 1.70 -3.42
C ALA A 395 11.35 0.25 -2.94
N TYR A 396 10.80 -0.02 -1.76
CA TYR A 396 10.61 -1.39 -1.25
C TYR A 396 9.73 -2.21 -2.18
N GLU A 397 8.53 -1.72 -2.52
CA GLU A 397 7.59 -2.42 -3.41
C GLU A 397 8.18 -2.65 -4.80
N LYS A 398 8.79 -1.60 -5.38
CA LYS A 398 9.48 -1.72 -6.67
C LYS A 398 10.60 -2.74 -6.60
N ASN A 399 11.39 -2.77 -5.54
CA ASN A 399 12.44 -3.77 -5.38
C ASN A 399 11.86 -5.18 -5.22
N TYR A 400 10.86 -5.34 -4.36
CA TYR A 400 10.18 -6.61 -4.09
C TYR A 400 9.70 -7.26 -5.39
N LEU A 401 9.11 -6.46 -6.28
CA LEU A 401 8.60 -6.87 -7.59
C LEU A 401 9.69 -7.03 -8.67
N GLY A 402 10.95 -6.76 -8.34
CA GLY A 402 12.10 -6.88 -9.25
C GLY A 402 12.29 -5.68 -10.19
N TRP A 403 11.63 -4.57 -9.92
CA TRP A 403 11.60 -3.37 -10.77
C TRP A 403 12.70 -2.35 -10.47
N LEU A 404 13.23 -2.36 -9.25
CA LEU A 404 14.25 -1.43 -8.82
C LEU A 404 15.40 -2.15 -8.12
N GLU A 405 16.62 -1.85 -8.55
CA GLU A 405 17.82 -2.20 -7.80
C GLU A 405 18.01 -1.22 -6.63
N ILE A 406 18.21 -1.74 -5.42
CA ILE A 406 18.52 -0.96 -4.23
C ILE A 406 19.99 -1.17 -3.87
N THR A 407 20.72 -0.08 -3.65
CA THR A 407 22.14 -0.14 -3.30
C THR A 407 22.32 -0.28 -1.78
N ASP A 408 23.02 -1.30 -1.34
CA ASP A 408 23.37 -1.45 0.08
C ASP A 408 24.41 -0.41 0.51
N LEU A 409 24.22 0.12 1.72
CA LEU A 409 25.19 0.93 2.44
C LEU A 409 25.88 0.07 3.49
N PRO A 410 27.15 -0.33 3.29
CA PRO A 410 27.86 -1.18 4.25
C PRO A 410 28.22 -0.42 5.53
N ALA A 411 27.92 -1.00 6.69
CA ALA A 411 28.12 -0.36 8.00
C ALA A 411 29.57 0.01 8.36
N ASN A 412 30.56 -0.36 7.55
CA ASN A 412 31.98 -0.10 7.77
C ASN A 412 32.59 0.89 6.77
N GLN A 413 31.78 1.60 5.97
CA GLN A 413 32.25 2.51 4.92
C GLN A 413 31.59 3.88 5.02
N ALA A 414 32.19 4.80 5.78
CA ALA A 414 31.75 6.19 5.80
C ALA A 414 31.91 6.81 4.40
N LYS A 415 30.85 7.44 3.87
CA LYS A 415 30.87 8.10 2.57
C LYS A 415 29.81 9.20 2.47
N THR A 416 30.01 10.13 1.55
CA THR A 416 28.94 11.01 1.06
C THR A 416 28.16 10.29 -0.04
N CYS A 417 26.84 10.31 0.07
CA CYS A 417 25.94 9.66 -0.87
C CYS A 417 25.14 10.70 -1.65
N ARG A 418 24.82 10.37 -2.91
CA ARG A 418 23.81 11.05 -3.72
C ARG A 418 22.66 10.08 -3.95
N LEU A 419 21.44 10.54 -3.77
CA LEU A 419 20.20 9.80 -3.91
C LEU A 419 19.30 10.50 -4.93
N ASP A 420 19.20 9.87 -6.10
CA ASP A 420 18.43 10.38 -7.24
C ASP A 420 16.93 10.17 -7.03
N ILE A 421 16.12 10.84 -7.85
CA ILE A 421 14.65 10.81 -7.76
C ILE A 421 14.16 9.39 -8.07
N ILE A 422 13.25 8.86 -7.25
CA ILE A 422 12.76 7.49 -7.39
C ILE A 422 12.11 7.20 -8.76
N SER A 423 11.50 8.20 -9.39
CA SER A 423 10.85 8.11 -10.71
C SER A 423 11.77 8.41 -11.90
N ASN A 424 13.03 8.82 -11.67
CA ASN A 424 13.96 9.20 -12.74
C ASN A 424 14.60 7.96 -13.41
N ARG A 425 14.06 7.52 -14.56
CA ARG A 425 14.58 6.35 -15.29
C ARG A 425 15.99 6.50 -15.83
N GLN A 426 16.50 7.73 -15.93
CA GLN A 426 17.82 8.07 -16.44
C GLN A 426 18.81 8.43 -15.32
N ALA A 427 18.45 8.11 -14.07
CA ALA A 427 19.28 8.36 -12.90
C ALA A 427 20.69 7.76 -13.06
N THR A 428 21.70 8.59 -12.81
CA THR A 428 23.12 8.16 -12.80
C THR A 428 23.62 7.87 -11.38
N ALA A 429 22.91 8.36 -10.36
CA ALA A 429 23.12 7.99 -8.96
C ALA A 429 22.06 6.94 -8.55
N PRO A 430 22.30 6.17 -7.47
CA PRO A 430 21.29 5.27 -6.92
C PRO A 430 19.99 6.01 -6.61
N ARG A 431 18.86 5.40 -6.97
CA ARG A 431 17.50 5.89 -6.67
C ARG A 431 16.97 5.45 -5.31
N ALA A 432 17.63 4.47 -4.71
CA ALA A 432 17.33 3.99 -3.37
C ALA A 432 18.57 3.37 -2.73
N TYR A 433 18.69 3.55 -1.42
CA TYR A 433 19.70 2.89 -0.59
C TYR A 433 19.04 2.03 0.48
N ARG A 434 19.73 0.96 0.90
CA ARG A 434 19.36 0.16 2.07
C ARG A 434 20.44 0.23 3.14
N ILE A 435 20.05 0.52 4.37
CA ILE A 435 20.90 0.45 5.56
C ILE A 435 20.49 -0.80 6.33
N VAL A 436 21.33 -1.82 6.33
CA VAL A 436 21.04 -3.13 6.95
C VAL A 436 21.38 -3.09 8.44
N ASN A 437 20.49 -3.62 9.29
CA ASN A 437 20.81 -3.85 10.69
C ASN A 437 21.91 -4.94 10.79
N PRO A 438 23.07 -4.66 11.39
CA PRO A 438 24.18 -5.60 11.45
C PRO A 438 23.92 -6.84 12.33
N ILE A 439 22.86 -6.86 13.15
CA ILE A 439 22.47 -8.01 13.98
C ILE A 439 21.42 -8.88 13.29
N GLU A 440 20.44 -8.26 12.64
CA GLU A 440 19.31 -8.95 12.00
C GLU A 440 19.13 -8.41 10.58
N GLU A 441 19.60 -9.16 9.59
CA GLU A 441 19.57 -8.73 8.17
C GLU A 441 18.16 -8.56 7.61
N LYS A 442 17.13 -9.08 8.30
CA LYS A 442 15.71 -8.89 7.96
C LYS A 442 15.16 -7.56 8.44
N GLU A 443 15.91 -6.83 9.25
CA GLU A 443 15.56 -5.50 9.70
C GLU A 443 16.47 -4.46 9.05
N TYR A 444 15.89 -3.45 8.41
CA TYR A 444 16.66 -2.44 7.67
C TYR A 444 15.84 -1.18 7.42
N TYR A 445 16.55 -0.11 7.06
CA TYR A 445 15.93 1.10 6.51
C TYR A 445 16.16 1.17 5.00
N ILE A 446 15.16 1.66 4.26
CA ILE A 446 15.28 2.04 2.85
C ILE A 446 15.12 3.55 2.73
N LEU A 447 16.03 4.17 1.99
CA LEU A 447 16.04 5.60 1.71
C LEU A 447 15.61 5.83 0.27
N GLU A 448 14.59 6.66 0.04
CA GLU A 448 14.15 7.05 -1.31
C GLU A 448 13.88 8.55 -1.40
N ASN A 449 14.12 9.15 -2.56
CA ASN A 449 13.89 10.58 -2.79
C ASN A 449 12.58 10.79 -3.58
N ARG A 450 11.60 11.41 -2.92
CA ARG A 450 10.28 11.76 -3.45
C ARG A 450 10.30 13.19 -3.98
N GLN A 451 10.04 13.31 -5.28
CA GLN A 451 9.84 14.58 -5.99
C GLN A 451 8.57 14.47 -6.84
N PRO A 452 7.88 15.59 -7.15
CA PRO A 452 6.63 15.57 -7.91
C PRO A 452 6.81 14.82 -9.21
N SER A 453 5.88 13.91 -9.50
CA SER A 453 5.88 13.11 -10.72
C SER A 453 4.46 12.73 -11.09
N ARG A 454 4.28 12.02 -12.21
CA ARG A 454 2.96 11.57 -12.67
C ARG A 454 2.14 10.88 -11.55
N TRP A 455 2.81 10.05 -10.75
CA TRP A 455 2.20 9.24 -9.68
C TRP A 455 2.57 9.74 -8.27
N TYR A 456 3.13 10.94 -8.13
CA TYR A 456 3.44 11.49 -6.82
C TYR A 456 3.03 12.97 -6.76
N PRO A 457 1.97 13.31 -6.00
CA PRO A 457 1.44 14.66 -5.90
C PRO A 457 2.42 15.57 -5.17
N GLN A 458 2.50 16.84 -5.59
CA GLN A 458 3.38 17.84 -4.96
C GLN A 458 2.91 18.18 -3.53
N GLU A 459 1.62 18.03 -3.28
CA GLU A 459 0.93 18.33 -2.02
C GLU A 459 1.49 17.51 -0.84
N LEU A 460 2.01 16.31 -1.09
CA LEU A 460 2.63 15.46 -0.08
C LEU A 460 4.07 15.90 0.29
N GLY A 461 4.63 16.90 -0.38
CA GLY A 461 5.95 17.46 -0.09
C GLY A 461 7.05 16.93 -1.00
N VAL A 462 8.30 17.28 -0.67
CA VAL A 462 9.49 16.85 -1.39
C VAL A 462 10.61 16.53 -0.41
N GLY A 463 11.39 15.49 -0.69
CA GLY A 463 12.49 15.09 0.19
C GLY A 463 12.71 13.58 0.22
N MET A 464 13.53 13.16 1.16
CA MET A 464 13.83 11.76 1.40
C MET A 464 12.81 11.14 2.35
N LEU A 465 12.14 10.08 1.89
CA LEU A 465 11.36 9.19 2.76
C LEU A 465 12.28 8.10 3.30
N ILE A 466 12.16 7.81 4.59
CA ILE A 466 12.84 6.69 5.23
C ILE A 466 11.79 5.64 5.58
N THR A 467 11.90 4.46 5.00
CA THR A 467 11.04 3.30 5.30
C THR A 467 11.80 2.34 6.22
N HIS A 468 11.17 1.88 7.29
CA HIS A 468 11.66 0.79 8.14
C HIS A 468 10.98 -0.51 7.77
N VAL A 469 11.78 -1.57 7.64
CA VAL A 469 11.31 -2.91 7.32
C VAL A 469 11.85 -3.89 8.38
N ASP A 470 10.98 -4.72 8.95
CA ASP A 470 11.30 -5.87 9.81
C ASP A 470 10.62 -7.13 9.25
N TYR A 471 11.25 -7.69 8.22
CA TYR A 471 10.67 -8.72 7.38
C TYR A 471 10.36 -10.02 8.12
N SER A 472 9.14 -10.52 7.90
CA SER A 472 8.68 -11.84 8.34
C SER A 472 7.96 -12.52 7.19
N SER A 473 8.56 -13.59 6.64
CA SER A 473 7.91 -14.38 5.60
C SER A 473 6.50 -14.85 5.99
N TYR A 474 6.28 -15.18 7.26
CA TYR A 474 4.95 -15.54 7.76
C TYR A 474 3.98 -14.36 7.66
N ASN A 475 4.35 -13.18 8.19
CA ASN A 475 3.41 -12.06 8.22
C ASN A 475 3.13 -11.48 6.84
N TRP A 476 4.09 -11.53 5.92
CA TRP A 476 3.88 -11.17 4.51
C TRP A 476 2.94 -12.18 3.85
N ASN A 477 3.23 -13.48 3.93
CA ASN A 477 2.41 -14.50 3.28
C ASN A 477 0.98 -14.54 3.80
N TYR A 478 0.77 -14.21 5.08
CA TYR A 478 -0.54 -14.20 5.72
C TYR A 478 -1.20 -12.82 5.74
N ASN A 479 -0.59 -11.83 5.08
CA ASN A 479 -1.11 -10.47 4.99
C ASN A 479 -1.54 -9.87 6.35
N ILE A 480 -0.61 -9.95 7.29
CA ILE A 480 -0.75 -9.47 8.67
C ILE A 480 0.49 -8.68 9.08
N VAL A 481 1.13 -8.01 8.11
CA VAL A 481 2.43 -7.34 8.23
C VAL A 481 2.48 -6.43 9.47
N ASN A 482 1.46 -5.59 9.62
CA ASN A 482 1.39 -4.56 10.65
C ASN A 482 0.32 -4.81 11.72
N ASN A 483 -0.01 -6.08 11.99
CA ASN A 483 -1.06 -6.43 12.96
C ASN A 483 -0.60 -6.44 14.42
N THR A 484 0.57 -5.86 14.72
CA THR A 484 1.11 -5.77 16.07
C THR A 484 1.59 -4.34 16.31
N HIS A 485 0.82 -3.53 17.05
CA HIS A 485 1.16 -2.10 17.23
C HIS A 485 2.48 -1.84 17.96
N THR A 486 2.98 -2.80 18.76
CA THR A 486 4.30 -2.68 19.38
C THR A 486 5.44 -3.07 18.43
N ARG A 487 5.12 -3.55 17.23
CA ARG A 487 6.08 -4.04 16.23
C ARG A 487 5.53 -3.91 14.81
N GLU A 488 5.41 -2.69 14.34
CA GLU A 488 5.15 -2.37 12.93
C GLU A 488 6.33 -2.83 12.08
N ARG A 489 6.05 -3.71 11.12
CA ARG A 489 7.09 -4.35 10.29
C ARG A 489 7.35 -3.63 8.99
N MET A 490 6.46 -2.75 8.58
CA MET A 490 6.59 -1.93 7.38
C MET A 490 6.00 -0.55 7.70
N ASN A 491 6.83 0.42 8.02
CA ASN A 491 6.37 1.78 8.27
C ASN A 491 7.37 2.81 7.74
N PHE A 492 7.01 4.07 7.81
CA PHE A 492 7.91 5.17 7.55
C PHE A 492 8.38 5.81 8.85
N ILE A 493 9.52 6.48 8.79
CA ILE A 493 10.08 7.24 9.91
C ILE A 493 9.83 8.73 9.65
N PRO A 494 8.89 9.37 10.37
CA PRO A 494 8.50 10.76 10.12
C PRO A 494 9.58 11.73 10.62
N ALA A 495 10.07 12.61 9.76
CA ALA A 495 11.15 13.54 10.10
C ALA A 495 10.82 14.51 11.24
N ASP A 496 9.55 14.82 11.48
CA ASP A 496 9.07 15.62 12.61
C ASP A 496 8.73 14.79 13.87
N ASN A 497 8.97 13.49 13.83
CA ASN A 497 8.63 12.53 14.89
C ASN A 497 7.11 12.41 15.13
N SER A 498 6.28 12.66 14.10
CA SER A 498 4.83 12.56 14.14
C SER A 498 4.30 11.97 12.83
N ALA A 499 3.82 10.72 12.84
CA ALA A 499 3.22 10.09 11.65
C ALA A 499 1.89 10.73 11.18
N GLY A 500 1.43 11.78 11.87
CA GLY A 500 0.14 12.40 11.64
C GLY A 500 -1.03 11.51 12.08
N PRO A 501 -2.27 11.98 11.93
CA PRO A 501 -3.44 11.13 12.09
C PRO A 501 -3.61 10.20 10.89
N LEU A 502 -4.36 9.10 11.09
CA LEU A 502 -4.82 8.25 9.98
C LEU A 502 -5.53 9.07 8.89
N TYR A 503 -5.46 8.60 7.65
CA TYR A 503 -6.13 9.21 6.50
C TYR A 503 -7.63 9.38 6.79
N ASP A 504 -8.19 10.54 6.39
CA ASP A 504 -9.61 10.90 6.60
C ASP A 504 -10.04 11.07 8.08
N SER A 505 -9.09 11.36 8.97
CA SER A 505 -9.44 11.96 10.26
C SER A 505 -9.93 13.41 10.06
N LYS A 506 -10.87 13.88 10.89
CA LYS A 506 -11.31 15.29 10.91
C LYS A 506 -10.16 16.30 11.16
N ASN A 507 -8.99 15.81 11.59
CA ASN A 507 -7.80 16.61 11.91
C ASN A 507 -6.67 16.43 10.88
N PHE A 508 -6.91 15.73 9.77
CA PHE A 508 -5.92 15.50 8.72
C PHE A 508 -5.44 16.83 8.11
N THR A 509 -4.12 17.00 7.99
CA THR A 509 -3.52 18.10 7.24
C THR A 509 -2.40 17.62 6.32
N LEU A 510 -2.27 18.24 5.15
CA LEU A 510 -1.14 17.97 4.24
C LEU A 510 0.23 18.26 4.89
N LYS A 511 0.25 19.12 5.92
CA LYS A 511 1.47 19.46 6.64
C LYS A 511 2.05 18.28 7.41
N ASP A 512 1.20 17.36 7.86
CA ASP A 512 1.65 16.15 8.55
C ASP A 512 2.54 15.31 7.61
N PHE A 513 2.09 15.04 6.38
CA PHE A 513 2.86 14.31 5.37
C PHE A 513 4.10 15.07 4.88
N GLN A 514 3.98 16.38 4.68
CA GLN A 514 5.14 17.20 4.32
C GLN A 514 6.22 17.17 5.42
N GLY A 515 5.80 17.02 6.68
CA GLY A 515 6.63 16.89 7.87
C GLY A 515 7.40 15.56 7.95
N ASP A 516 6.96 14.53 7.24
CA ASP A 516 7.56 13.19 7.28
C ASP A 516 8.90 13.10 6.52
N LEU A 517 9.14 13.99 5.55
CA LEU A 517 10.28 13.91 4.63
C LEU A 517 11.52 14.65 5.16
N TYR A 518 12.71 14.12 4.84
CA TYR A 518 14.01 14.69 5.21
C TYR A 518 14.70 15.41 4.02
N PRO A 519 15.24 16.63 4.18
CA PRO A 519 14.95 17.54 5.28
C PRO A 519 13.54 18.14 5.22
N GLY A 520 12.84 17.98 4.08
CA GLY A 520 11.44 18.37 3.90
C GLY A 520 11.14 19.80 4.36
N ILE A 521 9.95 20.02 4.92
CA ILE A 521 9.58 21.32 5.50
C ILE A 521 10.11 21.52 6.93
N THR A 522 10.60 20.45 7.57
CA THR A 522 11.06 20.47 8.96
C THR A 522 12.50 20.98 9.07
N GLY A 523 13.27 20.87 7.99
CA GLY A 523 14.70 21.11 8.00
C GLY A 523 15.49 20.00 8.72
N ASN A 524 14.89 18.85 9.01
CA ASN A 524 15.59 17.78 9.75
C ASN A 524 16.66 17.13 8.87
N THR A 525 17.92 17.43 9.16
CA THR A 525 19.07 16.98 8.34
C THR A 525 19.77 15.74 8.91
N GLU A 526 19.19 15.06 9.91
CA GLU A 526 19.85 13.96 10.62
C GLU A 526 18.88 12.82 10.96
N PHE A 527 19.36 11.59 10.77
CA PHE A 527 18.73 10.39 11.31
C PHE A 527 19.81 9.50 11.94
N SER A 528 19.92 9.60 13.26
CA SER A 528 20.96 9.00 14.08
C SER A 528 20.40 8.40 15.37
N ASN A 529 21.26 7.79 16.17
CA ASN A 529 20.86 7.28 17.48
C ASN A 529 20.64 8.42 18.51
N GLN A 530 21.03 9.65 18.19
CA GLN A 530 20.90 10.84 19.04
C GLN A 530 19.83 11.81 18.54
N SER A 531 19.31 11.62 17.33
CA SER A 531 18.24 12.45 16.77
C SER A 531 16.86 12.05 17.28
N THR A 532 15.89 12.92 17.03
CA THR A 532 14.45 12.64 17.18
C THR A 532 13.78 12.88 15.83
N PRO A 533 13.24 11.84 15.16
CA PRO A 533 13.23 10.44 15.58
C PRO A 533 14.64 9.81 15.56
N SER A 534 14.80 8.77 16.38
CA SER A 534 16.06 8.02 16.50
C SER A 534 16.09 6.84 15.52
N ASN A 535 17.25 6.47 15.00
CA ASN A 535 17.46 5.29 14.14
C ASN A 535 17.46 3.95 14.91
N THR A 536 16.75 3.91 16.04
CA THR A 536 16.72 2.76 16.92
C THR A 536 15.84 1.66 16.35
N THR A 537 16.36 0.44 16.32
CA THR A 537 15.69 -0.73 15.76
C THR A 537 15.12 -1.66 16.86
N TYR A 538 14.27 -2.63 16.50
CA TYR A 538 13.69 -3.57 17.47
C TYR A 538 14.75 -4.44 18.17
N PHE A 539 15.91 -4.60 17.55
CA PHE A 539 17.01 -5.41 18.06
C PHE A 539 18.12 -4.58 18.74
N TYR A 540 17.92 -3.27 18.92
CA TYR A 540 18.91 -2.35 19.51
C TYR A 540 19.46 -2.82 20.87
N TYR A 541 18.61 -3.36 21.74
CA TYR A 541 19.01 -3.85 23.07
C TYR A 541 20.01 -5.02 23.04
N GLN A 542 20.25 -5.62 21.87
CA GLN A 542 21.28 -6.64 21.66
C GLN A 542 22.67 -6.05 21.37
N GLY A 543 22.82 -4.72 21.43
CA GLY A 543 24.12 -4.04 21.47
C GLY A 543 24.63 -3.50 20.14
N ALA A 544 23.79 -3.41 19.10
CA ALA A 544 24.18 -2.75 17.84
C ALA A 544 23.54 -1.38 17.68
N SER A 545 24.36 -0.45 17.18
CA SER A 545 23.88 0.78 16.54
C SER A 545 23.79 0.52 15.04
N ILE A 546 22.65 0.84 14.44
CA ILE A 546 22.59 0.94 12.99
C ILE A 546 23.34 2.23 12.56
N PRO A 547 24.03 2.22 11.42
CA PRO A 547 24.70 3.41 10.89
C PRO A 547 23.77 4.62 10.77
N SER A 548 24.28 5.79 11.17
CA SER A 548 23.55 7.05 11.12
C SER A 548 23.76 7.78 9.78
N ILE A 549 22.85 8.68 9.46
CA ILE A 549 22.97 9.61 8.34
C ILE A 549 22.86 11.05 8.82
N TYR A 550 23.68 11.92 8.23
CA TYR A 550 23.85 13.33 8.61
C TYR A 550 23.86 14.22 7.38
N ASN A 551 23.75 15.53 7.59
CA ASN A 551 23.84 16.56 6.54
C ASN A 551 22.90 16.27 5.36
N ILE A 552 21.69 15.76 5.64
CA ILE A 552 20.71 15.49 4.60
C ILE A 552 20.30 16.82 3.98
N ALA A 553 20.53 16.98 2.69
CA ALA A 553 20.22 18.18 1.93
C ALA A 553 19.52 17.82 0.62
N ASN A 554 18.69 18.74 0.11
CA ASN A 554 18.07 18.65 -1.21
C ASN A 554 18.68 19.74 -2.10
N GLU A 555 19.45 19.32 -3.11
CA GLU A 555 20.11 20.18 -4.09
C GLU A 555 19.53 19.90 -5.47
N ASP A 556 18.71 20.82 -5.99
CA ASP A 556 18.05 20.71 -7.30
C ASP A 556 17.27 19.40 -7.51
N GLY A 557 16.59 18.92 -6.46
CA GLY A 557 15.79 17.69 -6.48
C GLY A 557 16.59 16.42 -6.24
N ILE A 558 17.91 16.50 -6.03
CA ILE A 558 18.76 15.37 -5.65
C ILE A 558 19.07 15.45 -4.14
N ILE A 559 18.89 14.35 -3.44
CA ILE A 559 19.24 14.27 -2.02
C ILE A 559 20.72 13.92 -1.86
N THR A 560 21.41 14.64 -0.98
CA THR A 560 22.78 14.31 -0.54
C THR A 560 22.82 14.08 0.95
N PHE A 561 23.66 13.15 1.42
CA PHE A 561 23.85 12.93 2.85
C PHE A 561 25.22 12.31 3.16
N SER A 562 25.72 12.53 4.36
CA SER A 562 26.88 11.84 4.93
C SER A 562 26.40 10.56 5.65
N TYR A 563 27.10 9.45 5.44
CA TYR A 563 26.78 8.16 6.06
C TYR A 563 27.87 7.75 7.08
N ILE A 564 27.43 7.22 8.23
CA ILE A 564 28.22 6.81 9.42
C ILE A 564 28.79 7.97 10.23
N GLU A 565 29.44 8.94 9.60
CA GLU A 565 30.03 10.10 10.26
C GLU A 565 29.48 11.39 9.64
N PRO A 566 29.31 12.50 10.40
CA PRO A 566 28.90 13.77 9.81
C PRO A 566 29.99 14.36 8.91
N ASN A 567 31.26 14.21 9.33
CA ASN A 567 32.42 14.70 8.60
C ASN A 567 33.07 13.57 7.83
N VAL A 568 32.59 13.35 6.60
CA VAL A 568 33.16 12.34 5.72
C VAL A 568 34.07 13.00 4.69
N GLY A 569 35.35 12.64 4.73
CA GLY A 569 36.37 13.28 3.89
C GLY A 569 37.10 14.42 4.62
N ILE A 570 37.87 15.18 3.87
CA ILE A 570 38.57 16.38 4.36
C ILE A 570 37.70 17.57 3.94
N SER A 571 36.97 18.15 4.89
CA SER A 571 36.03 19.26 4.65
C SER A 571 36.72 20.56 4.25
N ASP A 572 37.97 20.76 4.66
CA ASP A 572 38.79 21.91 4.33
C ASP A 572 40.27 21.50 4.21
N THR A 573 40.91 21.81 3.08
CA THR A 573 42.37 21.91 3.01
C THR A 573 42.80 23.29 3.47
N TYR A 574 43.22 23.38 4.73
CA TYR A 574 43.99 24.54 5.17
C TYR A 574 45.40 24.43 4.58
N ILE A 575 45.66 25.19 3.51
CA ILE A 575 47.02 25.59 3.22
C ILE A 575 47.26 26.82 4.09
N HIS A 576 48.08 26.71 5.13
CA HIS A 576 48.68 27.89 5.76
C HIS A 576 49.49 28.63 4.68
N SER A 577 48.84 29.57 3.99
CA SER A 577 49.42 30.29 2.84
C SER A 577 50.39 31.41 3.26
N SER A 578 50.69 31.54 4.55
CA SER A 578 51.51 32.63 5.08
C SER A 578 52.85 32.25 5.69
N ASP A 579 53.13 30.95 5.91
CA ASP A 579 54.40 30.57 6.55
C ASP A 579 55.52 30.34 5.53
N ASN A 580 56.59 31.11 5.69
CA ASN A 580 57.84 30.97 4.93
C ASN A 580 58.65 29.73 5.39
N GLU A 581 58.02 28.81 6.13
CA GLU A 581 58.64 27.61 6.66
C GLU A 581 58.92 26.60 5.54
N THR A 582 60.08 25.94 5.64
CA THR A 582 60.45 24.82 4.78
C THR A 582 59.96 23.52 5.42
N VAL A 583 58.98 22.88 4.79
CA VAL A 583 58.32 21.67 5.31
C VAL A 583 58.79 20.43 4.56
N LYS A 584 58.89 19.31 5.26
CA LYS A 584 59.14 17.99 4.67
C LYS A 584 57.84 17.43 4.10
N ILE A 585 57.89 16.92 2.88
CA ILE A 585 56.72 16.40 2.17
C ILE A 585 56.90 14.89 1.95
N THR A 586 55.89 14.13 2.35
CA THR A 586 55.77 12.70 2.08
C THR A 586 54.42 12.40 1.43
N THR A 587 54.34 11.35 0.64
CA THR A 587 53.04 10.75 0.25
C THR A 587 52.39 10.10 1.47
N ILE A 588 51.12 9.70 1.34
CA ILE A 588 50.35 9.08 2.44
C ILE A 588 50.94 7.74 2.93
N ASP A 589 51.67 7.03 2.07
CA ASP A 589 52.39 5.79 2.36
C ASP A 589 53.82 6.04 2.89
N GLY A 590 54.16 7.30 3.18
CA GLY A 590 55.42 7.68 3.83
C GLY A 590 56.62 7.84 2.91
N LYS A 591 56.44 7.75 1.58
CA LYS A 591 57.53 7.98 0.62
C LYS A 591 57.91 9.45 0.63
N TYR A 592 59.20 9.74 0.80
CA TYR A 592 59.72 11.10 0.75
C TYR A 592 59.60 11.69 -0.67
N VAL A 593 58.99 12.87 -0.77
CA VAL A 593 58.74 13.59 -2.02
C VAL A 593 59.70 14.77 -2.16
N GLY A 594 60.00 15.46 -1.04
CA GLY A 594 60.95 16.59 -1.05
C GLY A 594 60.82 17.49 0.17
N GLN A 595 61.52 18.63 0.11
CA GLN A 595 61.40 19.74 1.05
C GLN A 595 61.28 21.04 0.25
N MET A 596 60.30 21.87 0.57
CA MET A 596 60.13 23.18 -0.05
C MET A 596 59.40 24.14 0.90
N LYS A 597 59.39 25.43 0.58
CA LYS A 597 58.59 26.39 1.32
C LYS A 597 57.11 26.07 1.17
N GLN A 598 56.34 26.20 2.24
CA GLN A 598 54.91 25.88 2.23
C GLN A 598 54.15 26.66 1.15
N ALA A 599 54.51 27.92 0.93
CA ALA A 599 53.97 28.77 -0.14
C ALA A 599 54.26 28.29 -1.58
N GLU A 600 55.21 27.38 -1.79
CA GLU A 600 55.59 26.87 -3.13
C GLU A 600 54.90 25.54 -3.49
N ILE A 601 54.24 24.89 -2.53
CA ILE A 601 53.71 23.54 -2.64
C ILE A 601 52.72 23.41 -3.80
N THR A 602 51.74 24.32 -3.89
CA THR A 602 50.68 24.29 -4.92
C THR A 602 51.21 24.42 -6.34
N ASN A 603 52.39 25.02 -6.53
CA ASN A 603 52.97 25.23 -7.86
C ASN A 603 53.99 24.16 -8.27
N LYS A 604 54.47 23.33 -7.32
CA LYS A 604 55.58 22.40 -7.55
C LYS A 604 55.22 20.93 -7.40
N LEU A 605 54.14 20.61 -6.71
CA LEU A 605 53.66 19.25 -6.57
C LEU A 605 52.66 18.90 -7.66
N SER A 606 52.69 17.63 -8.08
CA SER A 606 51.63 17.04 -8.89
C SER A 606 50.36 16.89 -8.06
N LYS A 607 49.21 16.81 -8.74
CA LYS A 607 47.92 16.53 -8.11
C LYS A 607 47.99 15.27 -7.24
N GLY A 608 47.48 15.31 -6.01
CA GLY A 608 47.53 14.19 -5.07
C GLY A 608 47.42 14.58 -3.59
N ILE A 609 47.47 13.57 -2.71
CA ILE A 609 47.41 13.74 -1.25
C ILE A 609 48.80 13.57 -0.65
N TYR A 610 49.22 14.53 0.18
CA TYR A 610 50.54 14.55 0.82
C TYR A 610 50.42 14.83 2.33
N ILE A 611 51.44 14.42 3.07
CA ILE A 611 51.68 14.84 4.46
C ILE A 611 52.83 15.83 4.43
N ILE A 612 52.62 16.99 5.03
CA ILE A 612 53.69 17.98 5.25
C ILE A 612 54.03 18.04 6.74
N THR A 613 55.32 18.05 7.04
CA THR A 613 55.87 18.04 8.39
C THR A 613 56.77 19.26 8.56
N GLY A 614 56.31 20.22 9.36
CA GLY A 614 57.08 21.37 9.82
C GLY A 614 57.80 21.09 11.14
N LYS A 615 58.32 22.15 11.77
CA LYS A 615 59.03 22.07 13.06
C LYS A 615 58.13 21.72 14.24
N GLU A 616 56.89 22.21 14.22
CA GLU A 616 55.98 22.10 15.37
C GLU A 616 54.79 21.16 15.13
N HIS A 617 54.43 20.89 13.87
CA HIS A 617 53.29 20.04 13.54
C HIS A 617 53.46 19.32 12.19
N SER A 618 52.59 18.33 11.94
CA SER A 618 52.40 17.70 10.63
C SER A 618 50.93 17.77 10.23
N GLU A 619 50.67 18.05 8.96
CA GLU A 619 49.31 18.18 8.42
C GLU A 619 49.18 17.44 7.07
N LYS A 620 47.94 17.10 6.70
CA LYS A 620 47.61 16.47 5.42
C LYS A 620 47.12 17.54 4.45
N ILE A 621 47.62 17.52 3.23
CA ILE A 621 47.25 18.48 2.17
C ILE A 621 46.84 17.76 0.90
N ILE A 622 45.98 18.39 0.11
CA ILE A 622 45.57 17.95 -1.22
C ILE A 622 46.06 18.99 -2.24
N ILE A 623 46.63 18.51 -3.34
CA ILE A 623 47.00 19.32 -4.50
C ILE A 623 46.03 18.96 -5.62
N GLU A 624 45.27 19.94 -6.10
CA GLU A 624 44.19 19.77 -7.08
C GLU A 624 44.57 20.04 -8.53
#